data_AF-A0A0G1SGH2-F1
#
_entry.id   AF-A0A0G1SGH2-F1
#
_cell.length_a   1.000
_cell.length_b   1.000
_cell.length_c   1.000
_cell.angle_alpha   90.00
_cell.angle_beta   90.00
_cell.angle_gamma   90.00
#
_symmetry.space_group_name_H-M   'P 1'
#
loop_
_entity.id
_entity.type
_entity.pdbx_description
1 polymer ?
#
loop_
_entity_poly.entity_id
_entity_poly.type
_entity_poly.pdbx_seq_one_letter_code
_entity_poly.pdbx_strand_id
1 'polypeptide(L)'
;MKLNIKELLDFFDDKKDSQKGDANALMSILGEDLNASVYRHFRGNGVEILNDSVTLDIKKGDGTRGKELDRWIVDRGNRKLYQCEIKNSAATAIGGKQLESDANNKKIREVVTYHWNRELKKNFSRNHGHPNYVTKVLLTMRKPKKFKNLKVEPLLVYWMPITSSKNDLKPLSVLHTSPLHLGMEIKFSKLYIFSVSLYLRSLLGKGKGVIVLEMPHFEHRLKILAKLRNK
;
A
#
# COMPACT_ATOMS: atom_id res chain seq x y z
N MET A 1 -4.08 10.28 -15.57
CA MET A 1 -5.20 9.34 -15.81
C MET A 1 -6.41 9.65 -14.92
N LYS A 2 -7.63 9.59 -15.47
CA LYS A 2 -8.91 9.81 -14.77
C LYS A 2 -9.56 8.44 -14.51
N LEU A 3 -9.85 8.09 -13.26
CA LEU A 3 -10.42 6.80 -12.87
C LEU A 3 -11.74 6.97 -12.14
N ASN A 4 -12.70 6.08 -12.42
CA ASN A 4 -13.96 6.03 -11.68
C ASN A 4 -13.75 5.30 -10.34
N ILE A 5 -14.04 5.99 -9.24
CA ILE A 5 -13.80 5.47 -7.88
C ILE A 5 -14.72 4.28 -7.56
N LYS A 6 -15.98 4.35 -7.99
CA LYS A 6 -16.96 3.29 -7.74
C LYS A 6 -16.54 2.00 -8.45
N GLU A 7 -16.20 2.10 -9.74
CA GLU A 7 -15.75 0.97 -10.55
C GLU A 7 -14.47 0.33 -9.99
N LEU A 8 -13.52 1.14 -9.51
CA LEU A 8 -12.32 0.62 -8.84
C LEU A 8 -12.66 -0.20 -7.59
N LEU A 9 -13.56 0.32 -6.74
CA LEU A 9 -13.98 -0.36 -5.51
C LEU A 9 -14.78 -1.63 -5.84
N ASP A 10 -15.75 -1.54 -6.75
CA ASP A 10 -16.58 -2.69 -7.16
C ASP A 10 -15.71 -3.81 -7.75
N PHE A 11 -14.75 -3.45 -8.61
CA PHE A 11 -13.89 -4.45 -9.25
C PHE A 11 -12.94 -5.14 -8.25
N PHE A 12 -12.23 -4.39 -7.41
CA PHE A 12 -11.19 -4.97 -6.54
C PHE A 12 -11.69 -5.39 -5.14
N ASP A 13 -12.69 -4.72 -4.58
CA ASP A 13 -13.24 -5.05 -3.25
C ASP A 13 -14.49 -5.91 -3.30
N ASP A 14 -15.27 -5.87 -4.38
CA ASP A 14 -16.53 -6.62 -4.49
C ASP A 14 -16.47 -7.78 -5.51
N LYS A 15 -15.46 -7.79 -6.39
CA LYS A 15 -15.35 -8.72 -7.54
C LYS A 15 -16.51 -8.60 -8.53
N LYS A 16 -17.16 -7.45 -8.57
CA LYS A 16 -18.19 -7.19 -9.57
C LYS A 16 -17.57 -7.20 -10.96
N ASP A 17 -18.20 -7.91 -11.90
CA ASP A 17 -17.77 -8.02 -13.30
C ASP A 17 -16.31 -8.49 -13.49
N SER A 18 -15.77 -9.28 -12.54
CA SER A 18 -14.42 -9.85 -12.57
C SER A 18 -14.47 -11.37 -12.67
N GLN A 19 -13.72 -11.96 -13.60
CA GLN A 19 -13.45 -13.39 -13.60
C GLN A 19 -12.36 -13.75 -12.59
N LYS A 20 -12.22 -15.05 -12.30
CA LYS A 20 -11.17 -15.56 -11.41
C LYS A 20 -9.79 -15.25 -12.00
N GLY A 21 -9.07 -14.33 -11.37
CA GLY A 21 -7.69 -14.00 -11.73
C GLY A 21 -7.51 -12.57 -12.25
N ASP A 22 -8.58 -11.94 -12.76
CA ASP A 22 -8.49 -10.61 -13.39
C ASP A 22 -7.97 -9.55 -12.42
N ALA A 23 -8.53 -9.51 -11.21
CA ALA A 23 -8.08 -8.59 -10.17
C ALA A 23 -6.58 -8.73 -9.86
N ASN A 24 -6.06 -9.96 -9.81
CA ASN A 24 -4.64 -10.20 -9.56
C ASN A 24 -3.78 -9.80 -10.77
N ALA A 25 -4.22 -10.12 -11.98
CA ALA A 25 -3.52 -9.77 -13.22
C ALA A 25 -3.43 -8.25 -13.37
N LEU A 26 -4.55 -7.54 -13.19
CA LEU A 26 -4.57 -6.07 -13.24
C LEU A 26 -3.75 -5.46 -12.12
N MET A 27 -3.86 -5.93 -10.88
CA MET A 27 -3.00 -5.47 -9.77
C MET A 27 -1.51 -5.69 -10.03
N SER A 28 -1.13 -6.73 -10.77
CA SER A 28 0.26 -6.97 -11.16
C SER A 28 0.77 -5.92 -12.15
N ILE A 29 -0.12 -5.38 -12.99
CA ILE A 29 0.23 -4.39 -14.01
C ILE A 29 0.16 -2.96 -13.46
N LEU A 30 -0.79 -2.64 -12.59
CA LEU A 30 -1.06 -1.24 -12.17
C LEU A 30 -0.99 -1.01 -10.67
N GLY A 31 -1.03 -2.05 -9.83
CA GLY A 31 -1.29 -1.92 -8.40
C GLY A 31 -0.28 -1.04 -7.66
N GLU A 32 1.02 -1.21 -7.94
CA GLU A 32 2.07 -0.43 -7.29
C GLU A 32 1.99 1.07 -7.63
N ASP A 33 1.74 1.40 -8.89
CA ASP A 33 1.65 2.79 -9.37
C ASP A 33 0.33 3.43 -8.92
N LEU A 34 -0.78 2.68 -8.99
CA LEU A 34 -2.09 3.10 -8.49
C LEU A 34 -2.04 3.43 -6.99
N ASN A 35 -1.55 2.49 -6.18
CA ASN A 35 -1.53 2.66 -4.72
C ASN A 35 -0.63 3.82 -4.28
N ALA A 36 0.56 3.95 -4.88
CA ALA A 36 1.46 5.08 -4.60
C ALA A 36 0.81 6.41 -5.03
N SER A 37 0.18 6.45 -6.20
CA SER A 37 -0.47 7.65 -6.73
C SER A 37 -1.69 8.06 -5.91
N VAL A 38 -2.49 7.11 -5.43
CA VAL A 38 -3.60 7.40 -4.51
C VAL A 38 -3.08 7.96 -3.19
N TYR A 39 -1.97 7.45 -2.66
CA TYR A 39 -1.33 8.04 -1.48
C TYR A 39 -0.88 9.48 -1.75
N ARG A 40 -0.26 9.74 -2.91
CA ARG A 40 0.12 11.10 -3.31
C ARG A 40 -1.08 12.04 -3.39
N HIS A 41 -2.19 11.58 -3.97
CA HIS A 41 -3.44 12.34 -4.02
C HIS A 41 -4.00 12.61 -2.61
N PHE A 42 -3.98 11.62 -1.71
CA PHE A 42 -4.35 11.80 -0.29
C PHE A 42 -3.52 12.89 0.40
N ARG A 43 -2.25 13.03 0.02
CA ARG A 43 -1.34 14.07 0.49
C ARG A 43 -1.49 15.41 -0.23
N GLY A 44 -2.55 15.61 -1.02
CA GLY A 44 -2.78 16.83 -1.78
C GLY A 44 -1.70 17.07 -2.84
N ASN A 45 -1.11 16.00 -3.39
CA ASN A 45 0.02 16.03 -4.31
C ASN A 45 1.31 16.63 -3.73
N GLY A 46 1.40 16.85 -2.41
CA GLY A 46 2.57 17.41 -1.72
C GLY A 46 3.72 16.43 -1.47
N VAL A 47 3.69 15.24 -2.07
CA VAL A 47 4.75 14.23 -1.97
C VAL A 47 5.25 13.82 -3.35
N GLU A 48 6.55 13.49 -3.41
CA GLU A 48 7.24 13.01 -4.61
C GLU A 48 7.41 11.49 -4.51
N ILE A 49 6.95 10.75 -5.52
CA ILE A 49 7.15 9.29 -5.61
C ILE A 49 8.41 9.05 -6.43
N LEU A 50 9.37 8.31 -5.88
CA LEU A 50 10.58 7.95 -6.62
C LEU A 50 10.38 6.66 -7.40
N ASN A 51 11.07 6.56 -8.53
CA ASN A 51 11.04 5.38 -9.40
C ASN A 51 12.00 4.27 -8.95
N ASP A 52 12.93 4.59 -8.03
CA ASP A 52 13.93 3.64 -7.54
C ASP A 52 13.34 2.70 -6.49
N SER A 53 13.63 1.40 -6.63
CA SER A 53 13.36 0.41 -5.58
C SER A 53 14.16 0.71 -4.30
N VAL A 54 13.63 0.28 -3.16
CA VAL A 54 14.24 0.52 -1.85
C VAL A 54 15.11 -0.68 -1.46
N THR A 55 16.42 -0.52 -1.47
CA THR A 55 17.37 -1.61 -1.17
C THR A 55 17.81 -1.60 0.30
N LEU A 56 18.02 -2.77 0.91
CA LEU A 56 18.63 -2.88 2.25
C LEU A 56 20.00 -2.22 2.36
N ASP A 57 20.32 -1.77 3.59
CA ASP A 57 21.63 -1.17 3.91
C ASP A 57 22.77 -2.20 4.04
N ILE A 58 22.43 -3.48 4.19
CA ILE A 58 23.40 -4.58 4.32
C ILE A 58 23.48 -5.36 3.01
N LYS A 59 24.66 -5.40 2.39
CA LYS A 59 24.97 -6.42 1.37
C LYS A 59 25.18 -7.75 2.09
N LYS A 60 24.39 -8.78 1.74
CA LYS A 60 24.77 -10.15 2.13
C LYS A 60 26.05 -10.51 1.37
N GLY A 61 27.06 -10.97 2.08
CA GLY A 61 28.41 -11.24 1.55
C GLY A 61 28.48 -12.39 0.54
N ASP A 62 27.36 -13.10 0.31
CA ASP A 62 27.23 -14.26 -0.57
C ASP A 62 26.68 -13.91 -1.97
N GLY A 63 26.51 -12.63 -2.29
CA GLY A 63 25.92 -12.19 -3.56
C GLY A 63 24.40 -12.35 -3.65
N THR A 64 23.72 -12.81 -2.58
CA THR A 64 22.25 -12.86 -2.56
C THR A 64 21.66 -11.45 -2.46
N ARG A 65 20.70 -11.14 -3.34
CA ARG A 65 19.96 -9.86 -3.25
C ARG A 65 19.26 -9.79 -1.89
N GLY A 66 19.55 -8.73 -1.14
CA GLY A 66 18.82 -8.40 0.08
C GLY A 66 17.34 -8.16 -0.20
N LYS A 67 16.50 -8.13 0.84
CA LYS A 67 15.09 -7.73 0.69
C LYS A 67 15.02 -6.32 0.10
N GLU A 68 14.06 -6.10 -0.78
CA GLU A 68 13.78 -4.79 -1.37
C GLU A 68 12.36 -4.36 -0.96
N LEU A 69 12.09 -3.07 -0.91
CA LEU A 69 10.73 -2.52 -0.86
C LEU A 69 10.40 -1.81 -2.15
N ASP A 70 9.11 -1.55 -2.34
CA ASP A 70 8.57 -1.09 -3.61
C ASP A 70 9.03 0.33 -3.96
N ARG A 71 8.88 1.31 -3.06
CA ARG A 71 9.16 2.72 -3.38
C ARG A 71 9.70 3.57 -2.24
N TRP A 72 10.46 4.60 -2.60
CA TRP A 72 10.70 5.76 -1.75
C TRP A 72 9.63 6.84 -2.02
N ILE A 73 9.07 7.45 -0.97
CA ILE A 73 8.16 8.60 -1.09
C ILE A 73 8.70 9.77 -0.26
N VAL A 74 8.95 10.90 -0.92
CA VAL A 74 9.54 12.09 -0.30
C VAL A 74 8.43 13.05 0.14
N ASP A 75 8.43 13.41 1.42
CA ASP A 75 7.55 14.41 2.01
C ASP A 75 8.40 15.54 2.58
N ARG A 76 8.72 16.51 1.70
CA ARG A 76 9.60 17.63 2.06
C ARG A 76 8.96 18.54 3.10
N GLY A 77 7.64 18.75 3.01
CA GLY A 77 6.89 19.58 3.97
C GLY A 77 6.98 19.06 5.40
N ASN A 78 7.03 17.74 5.59
CA ASN A 78 7.19 17.12 6.91
C ASN A 78 8.63 16.64 7.20
N ARG A 79 9.58 16.97 6.33
CA ARG A 79 10.98 16.50 6.39
C ARG A 79 11.13 14.97 6.52
N LYS A 80 10.25 14.22 5.86
CA LYS A 80 10.21 12.75 5.89
C LYS A 80 10.58 12.14 4.55
N LEU A 81 11.20 10.97 4.62
CA LEU A 81 11.43 10.08 3.51
C LEU A 81 10.81 8.72 3.89
N TYR A 82 9.70 8.38 3.26
CA TYR A 82 9.02 7.12 3.53
C TYR A 82 9.69 5.99 2.76
N GLN A 83 10.12 4.95 3.48
CA GLN A 83 10.43 3.65 2.89
C GLN A 83 9.12 2.86 2.80
N CYS A 84 8.64 2.64 1.58
CA CYS A 84 7.29 2.18 1.34
C CYS A 84 7.27 0.73 0.86
N GLU A 85 6.43 -0.07 1.50
CA GLU A 85 5.99 -1.37 1.00
C GLU A 85 4.51 -1.29 0.64
N ILE A 86 4.16 -1.75 -0.55
CA ILE A 86 2.84 -1.69 -1.14
C ILE A 86 2.27 -3.11 -1.24
N LYS A 87 1.11 -3.31 -0.63
CA LYS A 87 0.37 -4.56 -0.65
C LYS A 87 -0.85 -4.42 -1.55
N ASN A 88 -0.66 -4.87 -2.78
CA ASN A 88 -1.67 -4.89 -3.85
C ASN A 88 -2.76 -5.97 -3.65
N SER A 89 -2.72 -6.73 -2.55
CA SER A 89 -3.73 -7.74 -2.24
C SER A 89 -5.11 -7.09 -2.25
N ALA A 90 -5.90 -7.35 -3.29
CA ALA A 90 -7.30 -6.98 -3.36
C ALA A 90 -8.03 -7.48 -2.10
N ALA A 91 -9.07 -6.79 -1.63
CA ALA A 91 -9.80 -7.20 -0.41
C ALA A 91 -10.35 -8.63 -0.52
N THR A 92 -10.44 -9.15 -1.74
CA THR A 92 -10.98 -10.46 -2.13
C THR A 92 -9.92 -11.50 -2.58
N ALA A 93 -8.63 -11.20 -2.43
CA ALA A 93 -7.54 -12.18 -2.56
C ALA A 93 -7.69 -13.31 -1.51
N ILE A 94 -6.87 -14.36 -1.54
CA ILE A 94 -7.04 -15.56 -0.68
C ILE A 94 -7.29 -15.18 0.80
N GLY A 95 -8.46 -15.58 1.32
CA GLY A 95 -8.96 -15.27 2.66
C GLY A 95 -9.47 -13.83 2.86
N GLY A 96 -9.80 -13.14 1.79
CA GLY A 96 -10.35 -11.79 1.79
C GLY A 96 -11.83 -11.73 2.17
N LYS A 97 -12.36 -10.52 2.37
CA LYS A 97 -13.80 -10.28 2.54
C LYS A 97 -14.27 -9.27 1.48
N GLN A 98 -15.37 -9.61 0.80
CA GLN A 98 -16.02 -8.69 -0.12
C GLN A 98 -16.57 -7.47 0.61
N LEU A 99 -16.52 -6.33 -0.07
CA LEU A 99 -17.04 -5.06 0.42
C LEU A 99 -17.52 -4.19 -0.76
N GLU A 100 -18.83 -4.18 -0.97
CA GLU A 100 -19.52 -3.33 -1.96
C GLU A 100 -19.11 -1.86 -1.81
N SER A 101 -19.02 -1.10 -2.91
CA SER A 101 -18.60 0.30 -2.88
C SER A 101 -19.49 1.21 -2.05
N ASP A 102 -20.78 0.90 -1.95
CA ASP A 102 -21.83 1.61 -1.20
C ASP A 102 -22.15 0.98 0.16
N ALA A 103 -21.35 0.02 0.61
CA ALA A 103 -21.49 -0.61 1.92
C ALA A 103 -21.55 0.43 3.05
N ASN A 104 -22.49 0.25 3.98
CA ASN A 104 -22.62 1.14 5.12
C ASN A 104 -21.43 1.05 6.11
N ASN A 105 -21.31 2.05 6.98
CA ASN A 105 -20.20 2.13 7.95
C ASN A 105 -20.09 0.91 8.88
N LYS A 106 -21.22 0.24 9.21
CA LYS A 106 -21.20 -0.97 10.05
C LYS A 106 -20.47 -2.09 9.31
N LYS A 107 -20.83 -2.35 8.06
CA LYS A 107 -20.20 -3.36 7.22
C LYS A 107 -18.72 -3.05 6.96
N ILE A 108 -18.39 -1.79 6.68
CA ILE A 108 -16.99 -1.37 6.50
C ILE A 108 -16.17 -1.68 7.76
N ARG A 109 -16.69 -1.35 8.96
CA ARG A 109 -16.01 -1.64 10.24
C ARG A 109 -15.78 -3.13 10.46
N GLU A 110 -16.76 -3.97 10.13
CA GLU A 110 -16.63 -5.43 10.24
C GLU A 110 -15.50 -5.97 9.36
N VAL A 111 -15.41 -5.50 8.11
CA VAL A 111 -14.38 -5.91 7.16
C VAL A 111 -12.99 -5.37 7.55
N VAL A 112 -12.90 -4.12 7.96
CA VAL A 112 -11.66 -3.51 8.48
C VAL A 112 -11.15 -4.28 9.70
N THR A 113 -12.03 -4.60 10.64
CA THR A 113 -11.67 -5.36 11.86
C THR A 113 -11.16 -6.74 11.50
N TYR A 114 -11.78 -7.40 10.53
CA TYR A 114 -11.33 -8.68 10.01
C TYR A 114 -9.90 -8.60 9.43
N HIS A 115 -9.63 -7.65 8.52
CA HIS A 115 -8.31 -7.49 7.91
C HIS A 115 -7.25 -7.12 8.93
N TRP A 116 -7.55 -6.20 9.85
CA TRP A 116 -6.62 -5.80 10.91
C TRP A 116 -6.26 -6.97 11.83
N ASN A 117 -7.25 -7.72 12.32
CA ASN A 117 -7.01 -8.90 13.14
C ASN A 117 -6.21 -9.98 12.41
N ARG A 118 -6.44 -10.13 11.10
CA ARG A 118 -5.66 -11.06 10.26
C ARG A 118 -4.19 -10.60 10.15
N GLU A 119 -3.93 -9.32 9.92
CA GLU A 119 -2.56 -8.79 9.89
C GLU A 119 -1.86 -9.01 11.24
N LEU A 120 -2.53 -8.75 12.36
CA LEU A 120 -1.99 -8.99 13.70
C LEU A 120 -1.67 -10.48 13.94
N LYS A 121 -2.56 -11.39 13.54
CA LYS A 121 -2.38 -12.84 13.74
C LYS A 121 -1.35 -13.47 12.82
N LYS A 122 -1.11 -12.88 11.65
CA LYS A 122 -0.20 -13.42 10.62
C LYS A 122 1.08 -12.61 10.50
N ASN A 123 0.95 -11.38 10.00
CA ASN A 123 2.09 -10.58 9.57
C ASN A 123 2.81 -9.86 10.72
N PHE A 124 2.13 -9.58 11.84
CA PHE A 124 2.70 -8.95 13.04
C PHE A 124 2.70 -9.87 14.27
N SER A 125 2.50 -11.18 14.07
CA SER A 125 2.49 -12.16 15.15
C SER A 125 3.88 -12.71 15.40
N ARG A 126 4.32 -12.69 16.66
CA ARG A 126 5.59 -13.30 17.12
C ARG A 126 5.75 -14.78 16.75
N ASN A 127 4.64 -15.47 16.45
CA ASN A 127 4.63 -16.90 16.13
C ASN A 127 5.00 -17.18 14.65
N HIS A 128 5.31 -16.15 13.86
CA HIS A 128 5.72 -16.29 12.46
C HIS A 128 7.17 -15.82 12.27
N GLY A 129 7.83 -16.31 11.21
CA GLY A 129 9.19 -15.89 10.87
C GLY A 129 9.25 -14.44 10.40
N HIS A 130 10.20 -13.68 10.96
CA HIS A 130 10.45 -12.29 10.60
C HIS A 130 11.90 -12.08 10.15
N PRO A 131 12.18 -11.09 9.28
CA PRO A 131 11.21 -10.25 8.57
C PRO A 131 10.39 -11.07 7.55
N ASN A 132 9.08 -10.84 7.45
CA ASN A 132 8.22 -11.42 6.41
C ASN A 132 7.95 -10.41 5.28
N TYR A 133 7.05 -10.74 4.34
CA TYR A 133 6.73 -9.87 3.21
C TYR A 133 6.17 -8.50 3.63
N VAL A 134 5.57 -8.36 4.81
CA VAL A 134 5.06 -7.09 5.35
C VAL A 134 6.10 -6.42 6.24
N THR A 135 6.60 -7.14 7.26
CA THR A 135 7.50 -6.61 8.30
C THR A 135 8.90 -6.27 7.79
N LYS A 136 9.28 -6.69 6.58
CA LYS A 136 10.50 -6.18 5.93
C LYS A 136 10.53 -4.64 5.80
N VAL A 137 9.37 -3.98 5.78
CA VAL A 137 9.25 -2.51 5.80
C VAL A 137 9.86 -1.89 7.06
N LEU A 138 10.09 -2.67 8.13
CA LEU A 138 10.70 -2.21 9.38
C LEU A 138 12.22 -2.41 9.42
N LEU A 139 12.81 -3.05 8.40
CA LEU A 139 14.27 -3.12 8.26
C LEU A 139 14.81 -1.76 7.84
N THR A 140 16.01 -1.40 8.28
CA THR A 140 16.65 -0.15 7.83
C THR A 140 17.13 -0.29 6.38
N MET A 141 16.66 0.62 5.53
CA MET A 141 16.98 0.62 4.11
C MET A 141 18.07 1.64 3.78
N ARG A 142 18.85 1.35 2.74
CA ARG A 142 19.90 2.24 2.25
C ARG A 142 19.28 3.50 1.67
N LYS A 143 19.46 4.59 2.40
CA LYS A 143 18.91 5.89 2.07
C LYS A 143 19.58 6.52 0.83
N PRO A 144 18.83 7.08 -0.13
CA PRO A 144 19.41 7.80 -1.26
C PRO A 144 20.23 9.01 -0.80
N LYS A 145 21.43 9.20 -1.37
CA LYS A 145 22.37 10.28 -0.98
C LYS A 145 21.73 11.68 -1.03
N LYS A 146 20.87 11.93 -2.03
CA LYS A 146 20.15 13.21 -2.20
C LYS A 146 19.20 13.57 -1.07
N PHE A 147 18.82 12.62 -0.22
CA PHE A 147 17.84 12.84 0.86
C PHE A 147 18.41 12.66 2.26
N LYS A 148 19.75 12.65 2.41
CA LYS A 148 20.47 12.40 3.68
C LYS A 148 19.97 13.21 4.89
N ASN A 149 19.37 14.37 4.68
CA ASN A 149 18.81 15.24 5.72
C ASN A 149 17.35 14.94 6.13
N LEU A 150 16.63 14.07 5.41
CA LEU A 150 15.23 13.72 5.72
C LEU A 150 15.12 12.58 6.73
N LYS A 151 14.14 12.58 7.62
CA LYS A 151 13.93 11.47 8.55
C LYS A 151 13.29 10.29 7.82
N VAL A 152 13.88 9.10 7.93
CA VAL A 152 13.29 7.88 7.35
C VAL A 152 12.18 7.36 8.26
N GLU A 153 11.02 7.07 7.68
CA GLU A 153 9.87 6.50 8.38
C GLU A 153 9.28 5.36 7.53
N PRO A 154 8.83 4.24 8.13
CA PRO A 154 8.27 3.14 7.37
C PRO A 154 6.79 3.38 7.05
N LEU A 155 6.39 3.07 5.83
CA LEU A 155 5.02 3.20 5.33
C LEU A 155 4.56 1.90 4.68
N LEU A 156 3.44 1.37 5.15
CA LEU A 156 2.69 0.34 4.43
C LEU A 156 1.53 1.00 3.70
N VAL A 157 1.42 0.72 2.41
CA VAL A 157 0.23 1.06 1.63
C VAL A 157 -0.51 -0.22 1.28
N TYR A 158 -1.73 -0.38 1.77
CA TYR A 158 -2.60 -1.50 1.44
C TYR A 158 -3.69 -1.04 0.48
N TRP A 159 -3.99 -1.88 -0.52
CA TRP A 159 -5.24 -1.74 -1.25
C TRP A 159 -6.45 -1.93 -0.31
N MET A 160 -6.49 -3.07 0.39
CA MET A 160 -7.61 -3.49 1.23
C MET A 160 -8.02 -2.45 2.30
N PRO A 161 -9.29 -2.42 2.71
CA PRO A 161 -9.76 -1.57 3.81
C PRO A 161 -9.11 -2.00 5.12
N ILE A 162 -8.23 -1.16 5.67
CA ILE A 162 -7.48 -1.48 6.89
C ILE A 162 -7.10 -0.21 7.66
N THR A 163 -7.09 -0.30 8.98
CA THR A 163 -6.58 0.76 9.86
C THR A 163 -6.20 0.16 11.20
N SER A 164 -5.15 0.70 11.82
CA SER A 164 -4.79 0.37 13.20
C SER A 164 -5.64 1.14 14.23
N SER A 165 -6.49 2.07 13.78
CA SER A 165 -7.35 2.88 14.64
C SER A 165 -8.60 2.10 15.02
N LYS A 166 -8.78 1.77 16.31
CA LYS A 166 -9.89 0.92 16.78
C LYS A 166 -11.29 1.47 16.47
N ASN A 167 -11.45 2.80 16.48
CA ASN A 167 -12.77 3.43 16.45
C ASN A 167 -13.02 4.31 15.23
N ASP A 168 -12.04 4.48 14.34
CA ASP A 168 -12.17 5.42 13.23
C ASP A 168 -11.72 4.79 11.91
N LEU A 169 -12.50 5.01 10.86
CA LEU A 169 -12.26 4.55 9.49
C LEU A 169 -11.29 5.51 8.77
N LYS A 170 -10.25 5.98 9.47
CA LYS A 170 -9.24 6.86 8.90
C LYS A 170 -8.41 6.09 7.87
N PRO A 171 -8.22 6.64 6.65
CA PRO A 171 -7.38 6.00 5.65
C PRO A 171 -5.90 5.93 6.04
N LEU A 172 -5.40 6.87 6.86
CA LEU A 172 -4.05 6.84 7.39
C LEU A 172 -4.10 6.61 8.90
N SER A 173 -3.40 5.59 9.38
CA SER A 173 -3.22 5.31 10.79
C SER A 173 -1.75 5.08 11.14
N VAL A 174 -1.47 5.06 12.44
CA VAL A 174 -0.13 4.83 12.97
C VAL A 174 -0.17 3.64 13.92
N LEU A 175 0.74 2.70 13.72
CA LEU A 175 0.99 1.59 14.61
C LEU A 175 2.29 1.87 15.37
N HIS A 176 2.25 1.84 16.69
CA HIS A 176 3.47 1.86 17.50
C HIS A 176 4.16 0.51 17.38
N THR A 177 5.48 0.52 17.17
CA THR A 177 6.27 -0.69 16.94
C THR A 177 6.76 -1.35 18.23
N SER A 178 6.82 -0.61 19.35
CA SER A 178 7.27 -1.16 20.64
C SER A 178 6.50 -2.40 21.13
N PRO A 179 5.18 -2.57 20.89
CA PRO A 179 4.46 -3.79 21.28
C PRO A 179 4.67 -4.94 20.27
N LEU A 180 5.27 -4.69 19.12
CA LEU A 180 5.49 -5.68 18.07
C LEU A 180 6.73 -6.50 18.43
N HIS A 181 6.56 -7.55 19.24
CA HIS A 181 7.64 -8.48 19.61
C HIS A 181 8.01 -9.42 18.45
N LEU A 182 8.56 -8.87 17.37
CA LEU A 182 8.77 -9.59 16.09
C LEU A 182 10.09 -10.38 16.01
N GLY A 183 10.90 -10.43 17.07
CA GLY A 183 12.17 -11.15 17.04
C GLY A 183 13.19 -10.62 16.02
N MET A 184 13.06 -9.35 15.61
CA MET A 184 14.00 -8.66 14.73
C MET A 184 14.33 -7.27 15.29
N GLU A 185 15.50 -6.73 14.94
CA GLU A 185 15.85 -5.35 15.30
C GLU A 185 14.93 -4.38 14.55
N ILE A 186 14.24 -3.51 15.29
CA ILE A 186 13.36 -2.47 14.75
C ILE A 186 13.85 -1.11 15.24
N LYS A 187 14.40 -0.30 14.32
CA LYS A 187 14.90 1.06 14.64
C LYS A 187 13.84 2.15 14.58
N PHE A 188 12.64 1.83 14.09
CA PHE A 188 11.53 2.76 13.94
C PHE A 188 10.58 2.64 15.13
N SER A 189 10.12 3.76 15.69
CA SER A 189 9.14 3.76 16.80
C SER A 189 7.68 3.70 16.33
N LYS A 190 7.46 3.93 15.03
CA LYS A 190 6.14 4.04 14.40
C LYS A 190 6.16 3.38 13.02
N LEU A 191 5.03 2.83 12.63
CA LEU A 191 4.72 2.35 11.30
C LEU A 191 3.46 3.06 10.80
N TYR A 192 3.57 3.76 9.68
CA TYR A 192 2.43 4.38 9.02
C TYR A 192 1.72 3.32 8.18
N ILE A 193 0.39 3.28 8.25
CA ILE A 193 -0.44 2.35 7.49
C ILE A 193 -1.47 3.18 6.74
N PHE A 194 -1.42 3.14 5.42
CA PHE A 194 -2.37 3.79 4.54
C PHE A 194 -3.24 2.75 3.84
N SER A 195 -4.55 2.98 3.84
CA SER A 195 -5.55 2.17 3.13
C SER A 195 -6.13 2.94 1.97
N VAL A 196 -5.88 2.44 0.76
CA VAL A 196 -6.40 3.00 -0.48
C VAL A 196 -7.92 2.85 -0.55
N SER A 197 -8.46 1.67 -0.24
CA SER A 197 -9.91 1.44 -0.21
C SER A 197 -10.64 2.40 0.74
N LEU A 198 -10.16 2.60 1.98
CA LEU A 198 -10.78 3.55 2.91
C LEU A 198 -10.72 5.00 2.39
N TYR A 199 -9.61 5.39 1.76
CA TYR A 199 -9.50 6.73 1.19
C TYR A 199 -10.48 6.94 0.04
N LEU A 200 -10.53 6.00 -0.91
CA LEU A 200 -11.44 6.05 -2.05
C LEU A 200 -12.91 6.11 -1.61
N ARG A 201 -13.30 5.30 -0.63
CA ARG A 201 -14.64 5.35 -0.01
C ARG A 201 -14.92 6.71 0.63
N SER A 202 -13.93 7.30 1.31
CA SER A 202 -14.07 8.64 1.90
C SER A 202 -14.26 9.73 0.84
N LEU A 203 -13.69 9.58 -0.37
CA LEU A 203 -13.93 10.49 -1.49
C LEU A 203 -15.33 10.29 -2.06
N LEU A 204 -15.74 9.03 -2.26
CA LEU A 204 -17.07 8.69 -2.77
C LEU A 204 -18.18 9.21 -1.85
N GLY A 205 -18.04 9.04 -0.54
CA GLY A 205 -18.97 9.59 0.46
C GLY A 205 -19.01 11.13 0.51
N LYS A 206 -18.02 11.81 -0.08
CA LYS A 206 -18.02 13.27 -0.29
C LYS A 206 -18.56 13.68 -1.66
N GLY A 207 -19.20 12.77 -2.39
CA GLY A 207 -19.75 13.02 -3.73
C GLY A 207 -18.71 13.03 -4.85
N LYS A 208 -17.45 12.63 -4.59
CA LYS A 208 -16.42 12.55 -5.64
C LYS A 208 -16.47 11.17 -6.28
N GLY A 209 -17.02 11.06 -7.49
CA GLY A 209 -17.05 9.81 -8.26
C GLY A 209 -15.77 9.48 -9.03
N VAL A 210 -14.84 10.44 -9.12
CA VAL A 210 -13.64 10.34 -9.96
C VAL A 210 -12.40 10.80 -9.21
N ILE A 211 -11.28 10.12 -9.46
CA ILE A 211 -9.94 10.50 -9.02
C ILE A 211 -9.02 10.72 -10.23
N VAL A 212 -8.16 11.74 -10.17
CA VAL A 212 -7.16 12.02 -11.20
C VAL A 212 -5.78 11.72 -10.63
N LEU A 213 -5.06 10.81 -11.27
CA LEU A 213 -3.78 10.27 -10.82
C LEU A 213 -2.73 10.35 -11.94
N GLU A 214 -1.50 10.72 -11.59
CA GLU A 214 -0.34 10.58 -12.47
C GLU A 214 0.26 9.19 -12.26
N MET A 215 0.19 8.32 -13.27
CA MET A 215 0.65 6.93 -13.18
C MET A 215 1.58 6.60 -14.37
N PRO A 216 2.77 7.21 -14.43
CA PRO A 216 3.65 7.15 -15.59
C PRO A 216 4.15 5.73 -15.89
N HIS A 217 4.34 4.88 -14.88
CA HIS A 217 4.78 3.51 -15.08
C HIS A 217 3.65 2.64 -15.66
N PHE A 218 2.42 2.84 -15.19
CA PHE A 218 1.27 2.18 -15.78
C PHE A 218 1.05 2.62 -17.23
N GLU A 219 1.13 3.92 -17.52
CA GLU A 219 1.03 4.45 -18.89
C GLU A 219 2.11 3.86 -19.81
N HIS A 220 3.34 3.70 -19.32
CA HIS A 220 4.40 3.02 -20.06
C HIS A 220 4.08 1.55 -20.33
N ARG A 221 3.59 0.80 -19.33
CA ARG A 221 3.17 -0.61 -19.48
C ARG A 221 2.03 -0.75 -20.50
N LEU A 222 1.06 0.17 -20.51
CA LEU A 222 -0.01 0.19 -21.51
C LEU A 222 0.53 0.38 -22.93
N LYS A 223 1.53 1.27 -23.12
CA LYS A 223 2.19 1.44 -24.43
C LYS A 223 2.90 0.16 -24.89
N ILE A 224 3.52 -0.59 -23.97
CA ILE A 224 4.13 -1.90 -24.29
C ILE A 224 3.04 -2.89 -24.72
N LEU A 225 1.98 -3.04 -23.94
CA LEU A 225 0.88 -3.97 -24.25
C LEU A 225 0.21 -3.66 -25.59
N ALA A 226 -0.01 -2.37 -25.89
CA ALA A 226 -0.58 -1.95 -27.18
C ALA A 226 0.30 -2.38 -28.36
N LYS A 227 1.63 -2.29 -28.24
CA LYS A 227 2.57 -2.76 -29.27
C LYS A 227 2.52 -4.27 -29.48
N LEU A 228 2.23 -5.05 -28.42
CA LEU A 228 2.13 -6.51 -28.51
C LEU A 228 0.85 -6.99 -29.20
N ARG A 229 -0.23 -6.20 -29.13
CA ARG A 229 -1.52 -6.52 -29.75
C ARG A 229 -1.53 -6.28 -31.26
N ASN A 230 -0.73 -5.33 -31.75
CA ASN A 230 -0.66 -4.98 -33.17
C ASN A 230 0.36 -5.85 -33.91
N LYS A 231 0.12 -7.16 -33.97
CA LYS A 231 0.74 -8.09 -34.92
C LYS A 231 -0.31 -8.63 -35.88
#